data_AF-A0A950LVG5-F1
#
_entry.id   AF-A0A950LVG5-F1
#
_cell.length_a   1.000
_cell.length_b   1.000
_cell.length_c   1.000
_cell.angle_alpha   90.00
_cell.angle_beta   90.00
_cell.angle_gamma   90.00
#
_symmetry.space_group_name_H-M   'P 1'
#
loop_
_entity.id
_entity.type
_entity.pdbx_description
1 polymer ?
#
loop_
_entity_poly.entity_id
_entity_poly.type
_entity_poly.pdbx_seq_one_letter_code
_entity_poly.pdbx_strand_id
1 'polypeptide(L)'
;MPTRPPRPEAVLPAETVAWLAGRPHVERAFVHSVWERLAELERFGCPTGPIDALRSILLDHQPTTRAGRCHGCRSLTWCHRVVWRSHLIPVPRCRRFPCLVWSQIGVELLEHPTERGRHRRAAGTPDSPEPVIA
;
A
#
# COMPACT_ATOMS: atom_id res chain seq x y z
N MET A 1 14.65 -14.59 23.72
CA MET A 1 13.91 -14.44 22.46
C MET A 1 14.85 -13.85 21.42
N PRO A 2 15.07 -14.48 20.26
CA PRO A 2 15.92 -13.88 19.23
C PRO A 2 15.20 -12.64 18.68
N THR A 3 15.84 -11.49 18.86
CA THR A 3 15.45 -10.22 18.25
C THR A 3 15.57 -10.41 16.75
N ARG A 4 14.45 -10.60 16.08
CA ARG A 4 14.39 -10.63 14.61
C ARG A 4 15.07 -9.35 14.12
N PRO A 5 16.10 -9.43 13.26
CA PRO A 5 16.77 -8.23 12.76
C PRO A 5 15.72 -7.31 12.13
N PRO A 6 15.87 -5.98 12.27
CA PRO A 6 14.99 -5.05 11.58
C PRO A 6 15.01 -5.44 10.10
N ARG A 7 13.85 -5.89 9.61
CA ARG A 7 13.71 -6.14 8.17
C ARG A 7 14.00 -4.81 7.48
N PRO A 8 14.61 -4.82 6.29
CA PRO A 8 14.78 -3.60 5.52
C PRO A 8 13.38 -2.97 5.46
N GLU A 9 13.25 -1.82 6.12
CA GLU A 9 12.12 -0.93 5.90
C GLU A 9 11.99 -0.88 4.38
N ALA A 10 10.79 -1.12 3.86
CA ALA A 10 10.55 -0.98 2.43
C ALA A 10 10.63 0.51 2.12
N VAL A 11 11.87 1.01 2.08
CA VAL A 11 12.22 2.36 1.73
C VAL A 11 11.91 2.47 0.25
N LEU A 12 11.16 3.50 -0.10
CA LEU A 12 10.94 3.86 -1.49
C LEU A 12 12.27 3.81 -2.25
N PRO A 13 12.33 3.14 -3.41
CA PRO A 13 13.55 3.12 -4.22
C PRO A 13 14.05 4.55 -4.46
N ALA A 14 15.36 4.78 -4.33
CA ALA A 14 15.94 6.12 -4.46
C ALA A 14 15.55 6.81 -5.77
N GLU A 15 15.42 6.03 -6.84
CA GLU A 15 14.92 6.47 -8.14
C GLU A 15 13.47 6.98 -8.12
N THR A 16 12.61 6.36 -7.32
CA THR A 16 11.22 6.80 -7.13
C THR A 16 11.21 8.10 -6.32
N VAL A 17 12.04 8.21 -5.28
CA VAL A 17 12.17 9.43 -4.49
C VAL A 17 12.65 10.60 -5.35
N ALA A 18 13.68 10.38 -6.18
CA ALA A 18 14.19 11.37 -7.12
C ALA A 18 13.13 11.78 -8.15
N TRP A 19 12.37 10.82 -8.69
CA TRP A 19 11.27 11.13 -9.60
C TRP A 19 10.18 11.95 -8.91
N LEU A 20 9.76 11.56 -7.71
CA LEU A 20 8.76 12.26 -6.91
C LEU A 20 9.15 13.71 -6.62
N ALA A 21 10.44 13.99 -6.38
CA ALA A 21 10.93 15.34 -6.09
C ALA A 21 10.51 16.39 -7.13
N GLY A 22 10.37 15.99 -8.41
CA GLY A 22 9.92 16.86 -9.50
C GLY A 22 8.40 16.91 -9.73
N ARG A 23 7.58 16.36 -8.81
CA ARG A 23 6.13 16.20 -8.98
C ARG A 23 5.31 17.19 -8.13
N PRO A 24 4.04 17.43 -8.49
CA PRO A 24 3.11 18.20 -7.66
C PRO A 24 3.12 17.71 -6.21
N HIS A 25 3.02 18.65 -5.27
CA HIS A 25 3.06 18.33 -3.83
C HIS A 25 2.01 17.29 -3.42
N VAL A 26 0.81 17.36 -4.00
CA VAL A 26 -0.29 16.40 -3.74
C VAL A 26 0.07 14.96 -4.09
N GLU A 27 0.75 14.72 -5.23
CA GLU A 27 1.17 13.36 -5.62
C GLU A 27 2.24 12.83 -4.66
N ARG A 28 3.19 13.69 -4.25
CA ARG A 28 4.23 13.34 -3.28
C ARG A 28 3.65 13.00 -1.92
N ALA A 29 2.77 13.87 -1.41
CA ALA A 29 2.13 13.71 -0.11
C ALA A 29 1.31 12.42 -0.06
N PHE A 30 0.53 12.14 -1.11
CA PHE A 30 -0.25 10.92 -1.20
C PHE A 30 0.60 9.65 -1.08
N VAL A 31 1.69 9.55 -1.85
CA VAL A 31 2.59 8.39 -1.79
C VAL A 31 3.23 8.26 -0.41
N HIS A 32 3.66 9.38 0.18
CA HIS A 32 4.25 9.39 1.51
C HIS A 32 3.26 8.88 2.56
N SER A 33 2.03 9.38 2.57
CA SER A 33 0.99 8.97 3.51
C SER A 33 0.67 7.48 3.43
N VAL A 34 0.66 6.88 2.24
CA VAL A 34 0.47 5.43 2.07
C VAL A 34 1.58 4.64 2.77
N TRP A 35 2.84 5.05 2.60
CA TRP A 35 3.98 4.38 3.26
C TRP A 35 3.98 4.56 4.77
N GLU A 36 3.70 5.78 5.24
CA GLU A 36 3.55 6.06 6.67
C GLU A 36 2.45 5.19 7.29
N ARG A 37 1.32 5.05 6.59
CA ARG A 37 0.21 4.22 7.06
C ARG A 37 0.57 2.74 7.16
N LEU A 38 1.32 2.21 6.20
CA LEU A 38 1.83 0.83 6.28
C LEU A 38 2.80 0.64 7.45
N ALA A 39 3.68 1.63 7.71
CA ALA A 39 4.58 1.61 8.85
C ALA A 39 3.83 1.73 10.19
N GLU A 40 2.76 2.51 10.26
CA GLU A 40 1.85 2.55 11.41
C GLU A 40 1.20 1.20 11.67
N LEU A 41 0.60 0.57 10.65
CA LEU A 41 -0.04 -0.74 10.79
C LEU A 41 0.95 -1.80 11.33
N GLU A 42 2.19 -1.77 10.85
CA GLU A 42 3.24 -2.65 11.36
C GLU A 42 3.55 -2.37 12.85
N ARG A 43 3.71 -1.10 13.22
CA ARG A 43 3.95 -0.69 14.63
C ARG A 43 2.78 -1.06 15.56
N PHE A 44 1.54 -1.02 15.07
CA PHE A 44 0.36 -1.42 15.85
C PHE A 44 0.15 -2.94 15.93
N GLY A 45 1.08 -3.73 15.39
CA GLY A 45 1.06 -5.19 15.50
C GLY A 45 0.04 -5.85 14.58
N CYS A 46 -0.30 -5.22 13.45
CA CYS A 46 -1.01 -5.91 12.38
C CYS A 46 -0.14 -7.03 11.79
N PRO A 47 -0.74 -8.10 11.23
CA PRO A 47 0.01 -9.18 10.62
C PRO A 47 0.96 -8.67 9.52
N THR A 48 2.23 -9.04 9.63
CA THR A 48 3.28 -8.56 8.70
C THR A 48 3.12 -9.12 7.29
N GLY A 49 2.59 -10.35 7.12
CA GLY A 49 2.38 -10.96 5.80
C GLY A 49 1.54 -10.12 4.84
N PRO A 50 0.31 -9.71 5.22
CA PRO A 50 -0.50 -8.78 4.43
C PRO A 50 0.17 -7.43 4.16
N ILE A 51 0.89 -6.86 5.14
CA ILE A 51 1.60 -5.59 4.96
C ILE A 51 2.73 -5.76 3.94
N ASP A 52 3.52 -6.83 4.04
CA ASP A 52 4.59 -7.15 3.10
C ASP A 52 4.04 -7.36 1.68
N ALA A 53 2.89 -8.04 1.55
CA ALA A 53 2.22 -8.22 0.27
C ALA A 53 1.79 -6.87 -0.35
N LEU A 54 1.19 -5.97 0.45
CA LEU A 54 0.85 -4.62 -0.02
C LEU A 54 2.09 -3.84 -0.45
N ARG A 55 3.17 -3.88 0.34
CA ARG A 55 4.45 -3.25 -0.02
C ARG A 55 4.99 -3.79 -1.34
N SER A 56 4.96 -5.11 -1.53
CA SER A 56 5.39 -5.75 -2.78
C SER A 56 4.58 -5.25 -3.97
N ILE A 57 3.25 -5.24 -3.86
CA ILE A 57 2.36 -4.74 -4.93
C ILE A 57 2.66 -3.26 -5.24
N LEU A 58 2.83 -2.42 -4.22
CA LEU A 58 3.14 -1.00 -4.42
C LEU A 58 4.51 -0.79 -5.09
N LEU A 59 5.51 -1.60 -4.73
CA LEU A 59 6.84 -1.61 -5.34
C LEU A 59 6.80 -2.07 -6.81
N ASP A 60 6.00 -3.08 -7.14
CA ASP A 60 5.83 -3.52 -8.52
C ASP A 60 5.19 -2.40 -9.38
N HIS A 61 4.40 -1.54 -8.74
CA HIS A 61 3.68 -0.45 -9.39
C HIS A 61 4.39 0.92 -9.35
N GLN A 62 5.71 0.96 -9.13
CA GLN A 62 6.49 2.22 -9.12
C GLN A 62 6.57 2.91 -10.49
N PRO A 63 6.83 4.23 -10.54
CA PRO A 63 6.97 4.95 -11.79
C PRO A 63 8.30 4.59 -12.48
N THR A 64 8.26 4.39 -13.80
CA THR A 64 9.47 4.40 -14.62
C THR A 64 10.01 5.84 -14.66
N THR A 65 11.27 5.99 -14.26
CA THR A 65 11.99 7.27 -14.08
C THR A 65 11.79 8.30 -15.19
N ARG A 66 11.69 7.88 -16.46
CA ARG A 66 11.67 8.82 -17.60
C ARG A 66 10.30 9.35 -18.00
N ALA A 67 9.22 8.64 -17.66
CA ALA A 67 7.88 8.94 -18.20
C ALA A 67 6.78 9.01 -17.13
N GLY A 68 7.09 8.71 -15.86
CA GLY A 68 6.08 8.66 -14.80
C GLY A 68 5.00 7.61 -15.05
N ARG A 69 5.31 6.58 -15.83
CA ARG A 69 4.40 5.47 -16.15
C ARG A 69 4.63 4.36 -15.15
N CYS A 70 3.57 3.73 -14.69
CA CYS A 70 3.69 2.61 -13.77
C CYS A 70 4.37 1.39 -14.45
N HIS A 71 5.43 0.85 -13.83
CA HIS A 71 6.16 -0.32 -14.31
C HIS A 71 5.27 -1.58 -14.31
N GLY A 72 4.60 -1.87 -13.20
CA GLY A 72 3.70 -3.02 -13.07
C GLY A 72 2.52 -2.96 -14.05
N CYS A 73 1.95 -1.79 -14.32
CA CYS A 73 0.94 -1.67 -15.37
C CYS A 73 1.52 -1.88 -16.77
N ARG A 74 2.79 -1.54 -17.01
CA ARG A 74 3.45 -1.73 -18.31
C ARG A 74 3.76 -3.20 -18.58
N SER A 75 4.14 -3.99 -17.57
CA SER A 75 4.48 -5.41 -17.76
C SER A 75 3.27 -6.29 -18.08
N LEU A 76 2.06 -5.82 -17.86
CA LEU A 76 0.84 -6.56 -18.16
C LEU A 76 0.49 -6.49 -19.65
N THR A 77 0.35 -7.66 -20.28
CA THR A 77 0.10 -7.81 -21.72
C THR A 77 -1.19 -7.16 -22.21
N TRP A 78 -2.18 -6.94 -21.34
CA TRP A 78 -3.42 -6.21 -21.67
C TRP A 78 -3.22 -4.70 -21.84
N CYS A 79 -2.19 -4.10 -21.22
CA CYS A 79 -1.81 -2.71 -21.48
C CYS A 79 -1.08 -2.53 -22.81
N HIS A 80 -0.49 -3.61 -23.34
CA HIS A 80 0.17 -3.66 -24.65
C HIS A 80 -0.74 -4.13 -25.79
N ARG A 81 -1.80 -4.90 -25.50
CA ARG A 81 -2.81 -5.30 -26.48
C ARG A 81 -3.77 -4.15 -26.76
N VAL A 82 -3.35 -3.30 -27.68
CA VAL A 82 -4.22 -2.49 -28.53
C VAL A 82 -5.36 -3.38 -29.02
N VAL A 83 -6.60 -3.06 -28.65
CA VAL A 83 -7.80 -3.59 -29.29
C VAL A 83 -7.80 -2.98 -30.70
N TRP A 84 -7.19 -3.70 -31.64
CA TRP A 84 -7.16 -3.38 -33.08
C TRP A 84 -8.53 -3.57 -33.72
N ARG A 85 -9.60 -2.91 -33.24
CA ARG A 85 -10.92 -3.08 -33.88
C ARG A 85 -11.85 -1.89 -34.03
N SER A 86 -11.51 -0.67 -33.61
CA SER A 86 -12.32 0.50 -33.99
C SER A 86 -11.49 1.77 -34.07
N HIS A 87 -11.71 2.55 -35.13
CA HIS A 87 -11.09 3.83 -35.49
C HIS A 87 -11.27 4.97 -34.47
N LEU A 88 -10.81 4.80 -33.23
CA LEU A 88 -10.76 5.87 -32.23
C LEU A 88 -9.43 5.79 -31.47
N ILE A 89 -8.49 6.64 -31.87
CA ILE A 89 -7.26 7.09 -31.19
C ILE A 89 -6.55 6.03 -30.29
N PRO A 90 -5.41 5.46 -30.72
CA PRO A 90 -4.64 4.52 -29.92
C PRO A 90 -3.93 5.28 -28.77
N VAL A 91 -4.57 5.37 -27.61
CA VAL A 91 -3.90 5.88 -26.40
C VAL A 91 -3.28 4.67 -25.68
N PRO A 92 -1.94 4.53 -25.62
CA PRO A 92 -1.33 3.51 -24.79
C PRO A 92 -1.75 3.77 -23.34
N ARG A 93 -2.62 2.91 -22.78
CA ARG A 93 -3.09 2.97 -21.38
C ARG A 93 -2.01 2.52 -20.38
N CYS A 94 -0.74 2.84 -20.63
CA CYS A 94 0.26 2.87 -19.58
C CYS A 94 -0.19 3.94 -18.57
N ARG A 95 -0.87 3.50 -17.50
CA ARG A 95 -1.41 4.40 -16.47
C ARG A 95 -0.26 5.25 -15.93
N ARG A 96 -0.46 6.57 -15.90
CA ARG A 96 0.44 7.46 -15.17
C ARG A 96 0.45 7.04 -13.71
N PHE A 97 1.60 7.20 -13.08
CA PHE A 97 1.73 7.05 -11.65
C PHE A 97 1.18 8.32 -10.95
N PRO A 98 0.44 8.19 -9.84
CA PRO A 98 -0.03 6.94 -9.23
C PRO A 98 -1.07 6.23 -10.12
N CYS A 99 -0.92 4.93 -10.32
CA CYS A 99 -1.85 4.14 -11.13
C CYS A 99 -3.09 3.72 -10.30
N LEU A 100 -4.08 3.08 -10.95
CA LEU A 100 -5.32 2.66 -10.27
C LEU A 100 -5.05 1.76 -9.04
N VAL A 101 -4.04 0.88 -9.10
CA VAL A 101 -3.67 0.02 -7.96
C VAL A 101 -3.19 0.87 -6.78
N TRP A 102 -2.34 1.86 -7.05
CA TRP A 102 -1.89 2.82 -6.03
C TRP A 102 -3.05 3.63 -5.44
N SER A 103 -3.94 4.14 -6.30
CA SER A 103 -5.10 4.91 -5.86
C SER A 103 -6.06 4.07 -5.00
N GLN A 104 -6.39 2.84 -5.42
CA GLN A 104 -7.27 1.96 -4.66
C GLN A 104 -6.67 1.64 -3.30
N ILE A 105 -5.42 1.16 -3.26
CA ILE A 105 -4.75 0.83 -2.00
C ILE A 105 -4.65 2.06 -1.10
N GLY A 106 -4.35 3.23 -1.67
CA GLY A 106 -4.27 4.46 -0.89
C GLY A 106 -5.62 4.88 -0.29
N VAL A 107 -6.71 4.83 -1.06
CA VAL A 107 -8.06 5.09 -0.55
C VAL A 107 -8.39 4.12 0.59
N GLU A 108 -8.19 2.81 0.39
CA GLU A 108 -8.48 1.80 1.41
C GLU A 108 -7.64 1.99 2.69
N LEU A 109 -6.38 2.39 2.56
CA LEU A 109 -5.50 2.56 3.72
C LEU A 109 -5.74 3.89 4.46
N LEU A 110 -6.06 4.96 3.73
CA LEU A 110 -6.12 6.33 4.25
C LEU A 110 -7.54 6.76 4.64
N GLU A 111 -8.58 6.29 3.93
CA GLU A 111 -9.99 6.63 4.22
C GLU A 111 -10.66 5.66 5.19
N HIS A 112 -10.17 4.41 5.28
CA HIS A 112 -10.66 3.43 6.24
C HIS A 112 -9.63 3.20 7.35
N PRO A 113 -9.65 4.00 8.44
CA PRO A 113 -8.85 3.71 9.61
C PRO A 113 -9.33 2.37 10.18
N THR A 114 -8.57 1.29 9.92
CA THR A 114 -8.81 -0.07 10.39
C THR A 114 -9.42 -0.08 11.81
N GLU A 115 -10.72 -0.34 11.89
CA GLU A 115 -11.54 -0.35 13.10
C GLU A 115 -11.05 -1.36 14.17
N ARG A 116 -10.07 -2.20 13.83
CA ARG A 116 -9.51 -3.25 14.69
C ARG A 116 -8.74 -2.75 15.91
N GLY A 117 -8.50 -1.45 16.04
CA GLY A 117 -8.01 -0.84 17.29
C GLY A 117 -9.02 -0.89 18.46
N ARG A 118 -10.32 -1.09 18.20
CA ARG A 118 -11.35 -1.16 19.26
C ARG A 118 -11.57 -2.56 19.83
N HIS A 119 -11.22 -3.63 19.11
CA HIS A 119 -11.55 -4.99 19.56
C HIS A 119 -10.54 -5.61 20.54
N ARG A 120 -9.32 -5.06 20.68
CA ARG A 120 -8.32 -5.63 21.59
C ARG A 120 -8.39 -5.10 23.04
N ARG A 121 -9.37 -4.24 23.38
CA ARG A 121 -9.65 -3.81 24.77
C ARG A 121 -10.89 -4.47 25.39
N ALA A 122 -11.62 -5.31 24.66
CA ALA A 122 -12.85 -5.96 25.15
C ALA A 122 -12.72 -7.46 25.45
N ALA A 123 -11.49 -7.99 25.53
CA ALA A 123 -11.22 -9.38 25.91
C ALA A 123 -10.29 -9.37 27.12
N GLY A 124 -10.85 -9.05 28.28
CA GLY A 124 -10.09 -8.85 29.51
C GLY A 124 -10.92 -8.81 30.77
N THR A 125 -11.99 -9.62 30.84
CA THR A 125 -12.48 -10.11 32.14
C THR A 125 -13.02 -11.53 31.94
N PRO A 126 -12.31 -12.58 32.39
CA PRO A 126 -12.85 -13.91 32.44
C PRO A 126 -13.93 -14.02 33.53
N ASP A 127 -14.94 -14.80 33.19
CA ASP A 127 -16.04 -15.28 34.02
C ASP A 127 -15.55 -16.02 35.28
N SER A 128 -16.16 -15.68 36.43
CA SER A 128 -16.58 -16.55 37.56
C SER A 128 -15.52 -17.38 38.34
N PRO A 129 -15.69 -17.62 39.67
CA PRO A 129 -16.95 -18.08 40.28
C PRO A 129 -17.34 -17.48 41.65
N GLU A 130 -18.62 -17.69 41.99
CA GLU A 130 -19.14 -17.63 43.36
C GLU A 130 -18.27 -18.42 44.36
N PRO A 131 -18.32 -18.02 45.64
CA PRO A 131 -18.45 -19.00 46.70
C PRO A 131 -19.71 -18.77 47.54
N VAL A 132 -20.45 -19.86 47.67
CA VAL A 132 -21.46 -20.11 48.70
C VAL A 132 -20.83 -20.07 50.10
N ILE A 133 -21.68 -19.86 51.11
CA ILE A 133 -21.54 -20.08 52.57
C ILE A 133 -21.14 -18.79 53.33
N ALA A 134 -21.86 -18.30 54.35
CA ALA A 134 -22.69 -18.98 55.37
C ALA A 134 -24.08 -18.35 55.58
#